data_AF-A0AAV8YKC8-F1
#
_entry.id   AF-A0AAV8YKC8-F1
#
_cell.length_a   1.000
_cell.length_b   1.000
_cell.length_c   1.000
_cell.angle_alpha   90.00
_cell.angle_beta   90.00
_cell.angle_gamma   90.00
#
_symmetry.space_group_name_H-M   'P 1'
#
loop_
_entity.id
_entity.type
_entity.pdbx_description
1 polymer ?
#
loop_
_entity_poly.entity_id
_entity_poly.type
_entity_poly.pdbx_seq_one_letter_code
_entity_poly.pdbx_strand_id
1 'polypeptide(L)'
;MDQEDYHPTVPLNLSIVINVESIFINSVNVSFTTTNDHSKWAVTPPSDTKNWICVGDINRAEHQTVRGGGTVCMNSKKVATNYKKCVQTTENCNKTTHH
;
A
#
# COMPACT_ATOMS: atom_id res chain seq x y z
N MET A 1 -1.97 17.06 -24.91
CA MET A 1 -3.43 17.09 -25.05
C MET A 1 -3.93 16.26 -23.90
N ASP A 2 -4.07 16.94 -22.79
CA ASP A 2 -4.28 16.38 -21.46
C ASP A 2 -5.63 15.70 -21.44
N GLN A 3 -5.64 14.41 -21.13
CA GLN A 3 -6.87 13.67 -20.94
C GLN A 3 -7.20 13.79 -19.45
N GLU A 4 -8.19 14.64 -19.17
CA GLU A 4 -8.71 14.95 -17.84
C GLU A 4 -9.00 13.68 -17.03
N ASP A 5 -8.58 13.73 -15.76
CA ASP A 5 -8.88 12.78 -14.71
C ASP A 5 -10.40 12.57 -14.56
N TYR A 6 -10.92 11.51 -15.21
CA TYR A 6 -12.21 10.96 -14.85
C TYR A 6 -12.06 10.28 -13.47
N HIS A 7 -12.38 11.02 -12.42
CA HIS A 7 -12.47 10.52 -11.05
C HIS A 7 -13.93 10.15 -10.76
N PRO A 8 -14.38 8.89 -11.02
CA PRO A 8 -15.71 8.47 -10.64
C PRO A 8 -15.83 8.53 -9.12
N THR A 9 -16.89 9.17 -8.62
CA THR A 9 -17.20 9.24 -7.19
C THR A 9 -17.30 7.83 -6.63
N VAL A 10 -16.27 7.49 -5.86
CA VAL A 10 -16.09 6.18 -5.26
C VAL A 10 -17.19 5.97 -4.20
N PRO A 11 -18.07 4.96 -4.32
CA PRO A 11 -19.16 4.76 -3.38
C PRO A 11 -18.64 4.50 -1.95
N LEU A 12 -19.36 5.02 -0.95
CA LEU A 12 -18.98 5.14 0.47
C LEU A 12 -18.88 3.82 1.25
N ASN A 13 -18.60 2.71 0.57
CA ASN A 13 -18.27 1.40 1.13
C ASN A 13 -17.04 0.80 0.44
N LEU A 14 -16.07 1.64 0.07
CA LEU A 14 -14.84 1.17 -0.54
C LEU A 14 -13.79 0.76 0.49
N SER A 15 -13.14 -0.38 0.25
CA SER A 15 -11.89 -0.73 0.89
C SER A 15 -10.88 0.40 0.66
N ILE A 16 -10.58 1.16 1.72
CA ILE A 16 -9.63 2.27 1.66
C ILE A 16 -8.24 1.65 1.48
N VAL A 17 -7.63 1.85 0.31
CA VAL A 17 -6.21 1.56 0.10
C VAL A 17 -5.43 2.75 0.63
N ILE A 18 -4.61 2.51 1.65
CA ILE A 18 -3.75 3.53 2.25
C ILE A 18 -2.33 3.30 1.73
N ASN A 19 -1.73 4.34 1.16
CA ASN A 19 -0.37 4.26 0.67
C ASN A 19 0.60 4.40 1.85
N VAL A 20 1.54 3.46 1.95
CA VAL A 20 2.69 3.61 2.82
C VAL A 20 3.64 4.59 2.14
N GLU A 21 4.15 5.56 2.88
CA GLU A 21 5.08 6.58 2.37
C GLU A 21 6.51 6.30 2.86
N SER A 22 6.65 5.85 4.10
CA SER A 22 7.94 5.44 4.66
C SER A 22 7.82 4.24 5.59
N ILE A 23 8.92 3.50 5.71
CA ILE A 23 9.05 2.42 6.67
C ILE A 23 10.25 2.62 7.60
N PHE A 24 10.13 2.08 8.82
CA PHE A 24 11.19 2.00 9.81
C PHE A 24 11.29 0.58 10.37
N ILE A 25 12.45 -0.04 10.19
CA ILE A 25 12.73 -1.40 10.65
C ILE A 25 13.51 -1.33 11.96
N ASN A 26 12.78 -1.37 13.08
CA ASN A 26 13.34 -1.18 14.42
C ASN A 26 14.49 -2.14 14.78
N SER A 27 14.45 -3.40 14.30
CA SER A 27 15.49 -4.40 14.63
C SER A 27 16.87 -4.09 14.06
N VAL A 28 16.94 -3.24 13.03
CA VAL A 28 18.20 -2.86 12.36
C VAL A 28 18.41 -1.34 12.34
N ASN A 29 17.50 -0.57 12.94
CA ASN A 29 17.53 0.90 12.98
C ASN A 29 17.71 1.56 11.60
N VAL A 30 16.91 1.11 10.61
CA VAL A 30 16.93 1.63 9.24
C VAL A 30 15.57 2.19 8.88
N SER A 31 15.54 3.34 8.24
CA SER A 31 14.36 3.91 7.60
C SER A 31 14.61 4.21 6.13
N PHE A 32 13.56 4.14 5.33
CA PHE A 32 13.56 4.61 3.95
C PHE A 32 12.14 4.92 3.48
N THR A 33 12.05 5.84 2.52
CA THR A 33 10.82 6.15 1.78
C THR A 33 10.54 5.08 0.74
N THR A 34 9.28 4.96 0.32
CA THR A 34 8.88 3.97 -0.70
C THR A 34 9.58 4.15 -2.05
N THR A 35 10.09 5.35 -2.36
CA THR A 35 10.92 5.58 -3.56
C THR A 35 12.26 4.85 -3.54
N ASN A 36 12.76 4.48 -2.37
CA ASN A 36 13.98 3.70 -2.18
C ASN A 36 13.70 2.20 -1.92
N ASP A 37 12.42 1.80 -1.85
CA ASP A 37 12.00 0.42 -1.64
C ASP A 37 11.52 -0.23 -2.95
N HIS A 38 12.23 -1.24 -3.42
CA HIS A 38 11.79 -2.03 -4.58
C HIS A 38 10.77 -3.13 -4.19
N SER A 39 10.52 -3.32 -2.89
CA SER A 39 9.58 -4.30 -2.38
C SER A 39 8.15 -3.96 -2.79
N LYS A 40 7.34 -4.99 -2.96
CA LYS A 40 5.99 -4.89 -3.49
C LYS A 40 5.09 -5.72 -2.61
N TRP A 41 4.40 -5.04 -1.69
CA TRP A 41 3.63 -5.71 -0.67
C TRP A 41 2.37 -4.93 -0.32
N ALA A 42 1.40 -5.63 0.26
CA ALA A 42 0.20 -5.05 0.83
C ALA A 42 -0.17 -5.82 2.09
N VAL A 43 -0.51 -5.11 3.16
CA VAL A 43 -0.99 -5.70 4.40
C VAL A 43 -2.37 -5.14 4.75
N THR A 44 -3.20 -5.94 5.40
CA THR A 44 -4.48 -5.44 5.91
C THR A 44 -4.27 -4.27 6.88
N PRO A 45 -5.21 -3.31 6.95
CA PRO A 45 -5.08 -2.19 7.87
C PRO A 45 -5.06 -2.66 9.33
N PRO A 46 -4.57 -1.83 10.27
CA PRO A 46 -4.53 -2.19 11.69
C PRO A 46 -5.91 -2.53 12.29
N SER A 47 -6.98 -1.97 11.74
CA SER A 47 -8.37 -2.18 12.18
C SER A 47 -9.02 -3.47 11.65
N ASP A 48 -8.42 -4.14 10.66
CA ASP A 48 -8.96 -5.37 10.09
C ASP A 48 -8.64 -6.59 10.97
N THR A 49 -9.62 -7.47 11.16
CA THR A 49 -9.47 -8.73 11.89
C THR A 49 -8.70 -9.78 11.09
N LYS A 50 -8.67 -9.66 9.75
CA LYS A 50 -7.89 -10.51 8.85
C LYS A 50 -6.42 -10.07 8.88
N ASN A 51 -5.51 -11.04 8.77
CA ASN A 51 -4.07 -10.80 8.85
C ASN A 51 -3.38 -11.17 7.54
N TRP A 52 -3.94 -10.71 6.42
CA TRP A 52 -3.33 -10.92 5.11
C TRP A 52 -2.12 -10.01 4.93
N ILE A 53 -1.05 -10.62 4.43
CA ILE A 53 0.10 -9.97 3.83
C ILE A 53 0.29 -10.60 2.46
N CYS A 54 0.44 -9.76 1.45
CA CYS A 54 0.73 -10.16 0.08
C CYS A 54 2.07 -9.57 -0.34
N VAL A 55 2.86 -10.35 -1.07
CA VAL A 55 4.13 -9.92 -1.69
C VAL A 55 4.11 -10.35 -3.15
N GLY A 56 4.51 -9.48 -4.06
CA GLY A 56 4.38 -9.74 -5.50
C GLY A 56 5.42 -9.07 -6.39
N ASP A 57 5.19 -9.17 -7.70
CA ASP A 57 6.18 -8.84 -8.73
C ASP A 57 5.99 -7.44 -9.33
N ILE A 58 4.79 -6.88 -9.24
CA ILE A 58 4.39 -5.60 -9.86
C ILE A 58 4.22 -4.50 -8.81
N ASN A 59 4.94 -3.38 -8.96
CA ASN A 59 4.69 -2.16 -8.17
C ASN A 59 3.68 -1.27 -8.90
N ARG A 60 3.34 -0.12 -8.31
CA ARG A 60 2.30 0.78 -8.83
C ARG A 60 2.77 1.78 -9.88
N ALA A 61 3.97 1.61 -10.44
CA ALA A 61 4.47 2.52 -11.46
C ALA A 61 3.81 2.24 -12.81
N GLU A 62 3.45 3.30 -13.55
CA GLU A 62 2.70 3.23 -14.81
C GLU A 62 3.33 2.27 -15.83
N HIS A 63 4.65 2.32 -15.98
CA HIS A 63 5.40 1.45 -16.90
C HIS A 63 5.36 -0.04 -16.54
N GLN A 64 4.89 -0.43 -15.35
CA GLN A 64 4.73 -1.83 -14.95
C GLN A 64 3.39 -2.44 -15.39
N THR A 65 2.42 -1.63 -15.82
CA THR A 65 1.05 -2.08 -16.17
C THR A 65 1.02 -3.06 -17.35
N VAL A 66 2.02 -2.99 -18.23
CA VAL A 66 2.16 -3.87 -19.40
C VAL A 66 2.94 -5.16 -19.09
N ARG A 67 3.39 -5.34 -17.85
CA ARG A 67 4.17 -6.51 -17.43
C ARG A 67 3.26 -7.53 -16.76
N GLY A 68 3.39 -8.80 -17.14
CA GLY A 68 2.80 -9.90 -16.39
C GLY A 68 3.47 -10.03 -15.01
N GLY A 69 2.73 -10.49 -14.02
CA GLY A 69 3.25 -10.77 -12.69
C GLY A 69 2.22 -11.39 -11.77
N GLY A 70 2.66 -11.82 -10.59
CA GLY A 70 1.82 -12.43 -9.58
C GLY A 70 1.95 -11.76 -8.21
N THR A 71 1.11 -12.21 -7.30
CA THR A 71 1.23 -11.92 -5.86
C THR A 71 0.90 -13.18 -5.08
N VAL A 72 1.63 -13.42 -4.01
CA VAL A 72 1.35 -14.50 -3.07
C VAL A 72 0.88 -13.88 -1.77
N CYS A 73 -0.29 -14.33 -1.30
CA CYS A 73 -0.89 -13.86 -0.08
C CYS A 73 -0.90 -14.96 0.99
N MET A 74 -0.61 -14.59 2.23
CA MET A 74 -0.72 -15.47 3.38
C MET A 74 -1.50 -14.79 4.51
N ASN A 75 -2.40 -15.54 5.16
CA ASN A 75 -3.11 -15.07 6.34
C ASN A 75 -2.35 -15.51 7.59
N SER A 76 -1.50 -14.61 8.10
CA SER A 76 -0.65 -14.91 9.26
C SER A 76 -0.52 -13.68 10.14
N LYS A 77 -1.08 -13.77 11.34
CA LYS A 77 -1.02 -12.71 12.35
C LYS A 77 0.41 -12.29 12.65
N LYS A 78 1.32 -13.27 12.81
CA LYS A 78 2.73 -13.01 13.14
C LYS A 78 3.41 -12.20 12.03
N VAL A 79 3.28 -12.63 10.78
CA VAL A 79 3.95 -11.97 9.65
C VAL A 79 3.31 -10.60 9.37
N ALA A 80 1.98 -10.54 9.28
CA ALA A 80 1.28 -9.28 9.06
C ALA A 80 1.59 -8.24 10.15
N THR A 81 1.71 -8.65 11.42
CA THR A 81 2.09 -7.75 12.52
C THR A 81 3.48 -7.15 12.32
N ASN A 82 4.45 -7.95 11.85
CA ASN A 82 5.80 -7.45 11.58
C ASN A 82 5.80 -6.42 10.44
N TYR A 83 5.06 -6.67 9.36
CA TYR A 83 4.91 -5.70 8.26
C TYR A 83 4.20 -4.42 8.73
N LYS A 84 3.09 -4.54 9.48
CA LYS A 84 2.37 -3.39 10.05
C LYS A 84 3.28 -2.53 10.94
N LYS A 85 4.15 -3.14 11.75
CA LYS A 85 5.10 -2.42 12.62
C LYS A 85 6.20 -1.69 11.85
N CYS A 86 6.46 -2.07 10.60
CA CYS A 86 7.44 -1.36 9.77
C CYS A 86 6.86 -0.07 9.20
N VAL A 87 5.54 0.09 9.09
CA VAL A 87 4.94 1.32 8.54
C VAL A 87 5.23 2.50 9.47
N GLN A 88 5.98 3.49 8.98
CA GLN A 88 6.34 4.68 9.74
C GLN A 88 5.38 5.84 9.42
N THR A 89 5.18 6.14 8.12
CA THR A 89 4.18 7.13 7.67
C THR A 89 3.34 6.58 6.53
N THR A 90 2.11 7.10 6.43
CA THR A 90 1.20 6.86 5.32
C THR A 90 0.87 8.17 4.63
N GLU A 91 0.62 8.12 3.33
CA GLU A 91 0.19 9.29 2.57
C GLU A 91 -1.12 9.85 3.13
N ASN A 92 -1.18 11.17 3.31
CA ASN A 92 -2.39 11.86 3.72
C ASN A 92 -3.38 11.94 2.55
N CYS A 93 -4.54 11.28 2.66
CA CYS A 93 -5.63 11.51 1.72
C CYS A 93 -6.35 12.81 2.06
N ASN A 94 -6.08 13.88 1.30
CA ASN A 94 -6.92 15.07 1.33
C ASN A 94 -8.29 14.71 0.74
N LYS A 95 -9.33 14.65 1.59
CA LYS A 95 -10.70 14.56 1.09
C LYS A 95 -11.00 15.85 0.36
N THR A 96 -11.03 15.84 -0.97
CA THR A 96 -11.65 16.91 -1.73
C THR A 96 -13.13 16.91 -1.38
N THR A 97 -13.55 17.84 -0.52
CA THR A 97 -14.95 18.22 -0.40
C THR A 97 -15.33 18.94 -1.69
N HIS A 98 -15.88 18.20 -2.64
CA HIS A 98 -16.60 18.82 -3.75
C HIS A 98 -17.85 19.49 -3.17
N HIS A 99 -17.84 20.82 -3.15
CA HIS A 99 -19.03 21.64 -2.90
C HIS A 99 -19.93 21.67 -4.14
#